data_AF-A0A837IMW6-F1
#
_entry.id   AF-A0A837IMW6-F1
#
_cell.length_a   1.000
_cell.length_b   1.000
_cell.length_c   1.000
_cell.angle_alpha   90.00
_cell.angle_beta   90.00
_cell.angle_gamma   90.00
#
_symmetry.space_group_name_H-M   'P 1'
#
loop_
_entity.id
_entity.type
_entity.pdbx_description
1 polymer ?
#
loop_
_entity_poly.entity_id
_entity_poly.type
_entity_poly.pdbx_seq_one_letter_code
_entity_poly.pdbx_strand_id
1 'polypeptide(L)'
;MNVQAYGYNGKGLIAITSKKYKGEVMFHIKKNGSLSNGDKVTIKLPSEFTDYEKFDFRGKKEFTYTVQGLKELAATKDLDEIKKVTDSMVNDEYPYGEIEKYVNTFINMYFVPTSAYSDYSDEKDTSVELNDKSGLEASRKDKITIAVLYTVKDDYDEDDEADDSNTRVVEVTVGNVSIEGDHTNIDSIDTEDDGKVSTQDSSLEVLQHNLAANGIKVK
;
A
#
# COMPACT_ATOMS: atom_id res chain seq x y z
N MET A 1 20.95 -10.45 15.89
CA MET A 1 19.81 -9.64 15.44
C MET A 1 20.33 -8.71 14.38
N ASN A 2 19.66 -8.64 13.25
CA ASN A 2 19.94 -7.71 12.15
C ASN A 2 18.74 -6.78 12.03
N VAL A 3 18.99 -5.52 11.72
CA VAL A 3 17.96 -4.54 11.41
C VAL A 3 18.04 -4.21 9.94
N GLN A 4 16.91 -4.22 9.27
CA GLN A 4 16.78 -3.89 7.86
C GLN A 4 15.55 -3.02 7.65
N ALA A 5 15.62 -2.12 6.68
CA ALA A 5 14.45 -1.38 6.23
C ALA A 5 13.92 -2.04 4.94
N TYR A 6 12.60 -2.05 4.78
CA TYR A 6 11.89 -2.60 3.63
C TYR A 6 10.86 -1.59 3.12
N GLY A 7 10.42 -1.78 1.87
CA GLY A 7 9.50 -0.86 1.21
C GLY A 7 10.21 0.34 0.58
N TYR A 8 9.55 1.49 0.63
CA TYR A 8 9.91 2.65 -0.21
C TYR A 8 10.23 3.89 0.61
N ASN A 9 11.08 4.76 0.08
CA ASN A 9 11.47 6.01 0.72
C ASN A 9 10.22 6.88 0.99
N GLY A 10 10.03 7.29 2.25
CA GLY A 10 8.86 8.05 2.72
C GLY A 10 7.66 7.19 3.12
N LYS A 11 7.69 5.88 2.84
CA LYS A 11 6.69 4.87 3.22
C LYS A 11 7.35 3.55 3.65
N GLY A 12 8.56 3.64 4.21
CA GLY A 12 9.36 2.48 4.59
C GLY A 12 8.98 1.93 5.95
N LEU A 13 9.39 0.69 6.20
CA LEU A 13 9.21 -0.01 7.47
C LEU A 13 10.53 -0.64 7.91
N ILE A 14 10.74 -0.75 9.22
CA ILE A 14 11.82 -1.51 9.83
C ILE A 14 11.34 -2.94 10.06
N ALA A 15 12.22 -3.89 9.77
CA ALA A 15 12.12 -5.23 10.30
C ALA A 15 13.40 -5.58 11.07
N ILE A 16 13.21 -6.32 12.15
CA ILE A 16 14.30 -6.87 12.95
C ILE A 16 14.25 -8.38 12.78
N THR A 17 15.38 -8.98 12.42
CA THR A 17 15.51 -10.43 12.19
C THR A 17 16.60 -11.04 13.04
N SER A 18 16.58 -12.36 13.25
CA SER A 18 17.65 -13.05 13.99
C SER A 18 17.95 -14.44 13.47
N LYS A 19 19.08 -14.58 12.76
CA LYS A 19 19.62 -15.88 12.27
C LYS A 19 20.10 -16.83 13.38
N LYS A 20 20.20 -16.36 14.63
CA LYS A 20 20.61 -17.19 15.77
C LYS A 20 19.55 -18.24 16.12
N TYR A 21 18.29 -17.95 15.80
CA TYR A 21 17.16 -18.84 16.01
C TYR A 21 16.86 -19.50 14.67
N LYS A 22 16.51 -20.79 14.65
CA LYS A 22 16.26 -21.51 13.40
C LYS A 22 15.02 -20.87 12.75
N GLY A 23 15.14 -20.36 11.52
CA GLY A 23 14.08 -19.58 10.86
C GLY A 23 14.30 -18.07 10.96
N GLU A 24 13.82 -17.31 9.96
CA GLU A 24 13.82 -15.86 10.00
C GLU A 24 12.62 -15.35 10.80
N VAL A 25 12.84 -15.03 12.07
CA VAL A 25 11.80 -14.40 12.92
C VAL A 25 11.76 -12.90 12.63
N MET A 26 10.60 -12.39 12.18
CA MET A 26 10.32 -10.97 12.03
C MET A 26 9.45 -10.48 13.19
N PHE A 27 9.78 -9.33 13.76
CA PHE A 27 9.04 -8.74 14.89
C PHE A 27 8.09 -7.64 14.43
N HIS A 28 6.86 -7.56 15.00
CA HIS A 28 6.01 -6.38 14.83
C HIS A 28 6.60 -5.18 15.54
N ILE A 29 6.48 -4.04 14.87
CA ILE A 29 7.02 -2.78 15.32
C ILE A 29 5.88 -1.77 15.33
N LYS A 30 5.65 -1.09 16.45
CA LYS A 30 4.70 0.02 16.54
C LYS A 30 5.25 1.25 15.84
N LYS A 31 4.34 2.05 15.26
CA LYS A 31 4.67 3.30 14.56
C LYS A 31 5.67 3.09 13.42
N ASN A 32 5.52 1.95 12.74
CA ASN A 32 6.46 1.45 11.76
C ASN A 32 6.04 1.84 10.35
N GLY A 33 6.16 3.13 10.06
CA GLY A 33 5.67 3.67 8.81
C GLY A 33 6.09 5.10 8.57
N SER A 34 6.14 5.49 7.30
CA SER A 34 6.59 6.82 6.88
C SER A 34 8.06 7.13 7.16
N LEU A 35 8.93 6.13 6.99
CA LEU A 35 10.39 6.27 7.10
C LEU A 35 11.04 6.60 5.77
N SER A 36 12.09 7.41 5.81
CA SER A 36 12.93 7.77 4.68
C SER A 36 14.40 7.37 4.88
N ASN A 37 15.10 7.10 3.79
CA ASN A 37 16.55 6.86 3.84
C ASN A 37 17.26 8.07 4.47
N GLY A 38 18.11 7.82 5.47
CA GLY A 38 18.79 8.84 6.27
C GLY A 38 18.11 9.20 7.59
N ASP A 39 16.84 8.81 7.79
CA ASP A 39 16.16 9.00 9.08
C ASP A 39 16.89 8.25 10.19
N LYS A 40 16.94 8.85 11.38
CA LYS A 40 17.45 8.20 12.59
C LYS A 40 16.29 7.77 13.46
N VAL A 41 16.18 6.47 13.67
CA VAL A 41 15.11 5.86 14.47
C VAL A 41 15.70 5.17 15.67
N THR A 42 15.11 5.41 16.84
CA THR A 42 15.43 4.72 18.08
C THR A 42 14.58 3.47 18.18
N ILE A 43 15.23 2.31 18.26
CA ILE A 43 14.57 1.01 18.42
C ILE A 43 14.61 0.64 19.90
N LYS A 44 13.43 0.43 20.50
CA LYS A 44 13.28 -0.05 21.87
C LYS A 44 12.81 -1.50 21.89
N LEU A 45 13.60 -2.36 22.52
CA LEU A 45 13.26 -3.75 22.77
C LEU A 45 12.62 -3.88 24.17
N PRO A 46 11.53 -4.64 24.32
CA PRO A 46 10.93 -4.91 25.62
C PRO A 46 11.91 -5.67 26.52
N SER A 47 11.70 -5.59 27.84
CA SER A 47 12.55 -6.29 28.81
C SER A 47 12.49 -7.80 28.69
N GLU A 48 11.41 -8.33 28.13
CA GLU A 48 11.23 -9.72 27.77
C GLU A 48 10.24 -9.83 26.61
N PHE A 49 10.42 -10.80 25.71
CA PHE A 49 9.41 -11.15 24.71
C PHE A 49 9.59 -12.61 24.29
N THR A 50 8.51 -13.27 23.89
CA THR A 50 8.50 -14.68 23.48
C THR A 50 7.96 -14.80 22.06
N ASP A 51 8.71 -15.44 21.16
CA ASP A 51 8.23 -15.75 19.81
C ASP A 51 7.26 -16.95 19.79
N TYR A 52 6.50 -17.15 18.71
CA TYR A 52 5.61 -18.31 18.49
C TYR A 52 6.35 -19.65 18.65
N GLU A 53 7.64 -19.70 18.34
CA GLU A 53 8.50 -20.87 18.57
C GLU A 53 9.03 -21.02 20.02
N LYS A 54 8.50 -20.24 20.97
CA LYS A 54 8.82 -20.27 22.43
C LYS A 54 10.24 -19.86 22.80
N PHE A 55 10.83 -18.89 22.10
CA PHE A 55 12.13 -18.32 22.47
C PHE A 55 11.97 -17.14 23.43
N ASP A 56 12.49 -17.26 24.66
CA ASP A 56 12.49 -16.17 25.63
C ASP A 56 13.68 -15.23 25.44
N PHE A 57 13.39 -13.99 25.07
CA PHE A 57 14.37 -12.90 25.02
C PHE A 57 14.33 -12.14 26.34
N ARG A 58 15.50 -11.72 26.86
CA ARG A 58 15.59 -10.97 28.12
C ARG A 58 16.56 -9.79 28.01
N GLY A 59 16.19 -8.68 28.66
CA GLY A 59 16.99 -7.46 28.79
C GLY A 59 16.36 -6.25 28.10
N LYS A 60 16.41 -5.09 28.77
CA LYS A 60 16.04 -3.80 28.13
C LYS A 60 17.19 -3.38 27.22
N LYS A 61 16.91 -3.13 25.94
CA LYS A 61 17.90 -2.65 24.99
C LYS A 61 17.30 -1.58 24.10
N GLU A 62 18.03 -0.48 23.99
CA GLU A 62 17.71 0.64 23.12
C GLU A 62 18.93 0.91 22.23
N PHE A 63 18.70 1.16 20.95
CA PHE A 63 19.76 1.56 20.03
C PHE A 63 19.20 2.37 18.87
N THR A 64 20.03 3.26 18.32
CA THR A 64 19.68 4.04 17.15
C THR A 64 20.06 3.31 15.88
N TYR A 65 19.16 3.29 14.91
CA TYR A 65 19.36 2.80 13.56
C TYR A 65 19.20 3.96 12.57
N THR A 66 20.13 4.08 11.63
CA THR A 66 19.96 4.98 10.48
C THR A 66 19.30 4.19 9.37
N VAL A 67 18.12 4.65 8.93
CA VAL A 67 17.34 4.03 7.87
C VAL A 67 18.12 4.06 6.57
N GLN A 68 18.25 2.89 5.94
CA GLN A 68 18.94 2.70 4.67
C GLN A 68 18.35 1.51 3.93
N GLY A 69 18.46 1.52 2.60
CA GLY A 69 18.03 0.42 1.74
C GLY A 69 16.55 0.45 1.36
N LEU A 70 15.82 1.51 1.72
CA LEU A 70 14.48 1.73 1.15
C LEU A 70 14.62 2.00 -0.34
N LYS A 71 13.75 1.38 -1.14
CA LYS A 71 13.69 1.63 -2.57
C LYS A 71 13.19 3.06 -2.80
N GLU A 72 13.74 3.77 -3.77
CA GLU A 72 13.02 4.91 -4.30
C GLU A 72 11.81 4.35 -5.04
N LEU A 73 10.62 4.86 -4.75
CA LEU A 73 9.46 4.63 -5.62
C LEU A 73 9.67 5.53 -6.85
N ALA A 74 10.68 5.19 -7.65
CA ALA A 74 10.98 5.87 -8.90
C ALA A 74 9.75 5.73 -9.80
N ALA A 75 9.41 6.80 -10.52
CA ALA A 75 8.32 6.82 -11.48
C ALA A 75 8.49 5.65 -12.47
N THR A 76 7.82 4.53 -12.20
CA THR A 76 7.75 3.41 -13.14
C THR A 76 7.31 3.95 -14.49
N LYS A 77 7.84 3.40 -15.57
CA LYS A 77 7.39 3.80 -16.91
C LYS A 77 6.07 3.14 -17.30
N ASP A 78 5.65 2.14 -16.54
CA ASP A 78 4.49 1.30 -16.85
C ASP A 78 3.16 1.94 -16.44
N LEU A 79 3.11 3.25 -16.17
CA LEU A 79 1.87 3.94 -15.78
C LEU A 79 0.74 3.79 -16.81
N ASP A 80 1.09 3.72 -18.10
CA ASP A 80 0.11 3.51 -19.16
C ASP A 80 -0.36 2.06 -19.25
N GLU A 81 0.50 1.09 -18.96
CA GLU A 81 0.12 -0.34 -18.89
C GLU A 81 -0.76 -0.61 -17.67
N ILE A 82 -0.40 -0.04 -16.53
CA ILE A 82 -1.22 -0.05 -15.32
C ILE A 82 -2.59 0.56 -15.62
N LYS A 83 -2.63 1.74 -16.25
CA LYS A 83 -3.90 2.39 -16.61
C LYS A 83 -4.72 1.50 -17.54
N LYS A 84 -4.09 0.83 -18.51
CA LYS A 84 -4.80 -0.09 -19.41
C LYS A 84 -5.46 -1.25 -18.65
N VAL A 85 -4.76 -1.84 -17.69
CA VAL A 85 -5.32 -2.91 -16.84
C VAL A 85 -6.49 -2.39 -16.01
N THR A 86 -6.33 -1.26 -15.33
CA THR A 86 -7.41 -0.71 -14.48
C THR A 86 -8.58 -0.15 -15.28
N ASP A 87 -8.33 0.38 -16.48
CA ASP A 87 -9.37 0.79 -17.42
C ASP A 87 -10.20 -0.42 -17.87
N SER A 88 -9.56 -1.56 -18.16
CA SER A 88 -10.29 -2.79 -18.48
C SER A 88 -11.21 -3.18 -17.34
N MET A 89 -10.67 -3.25 -16.11
CA MET A 89 -11.44 -3.67 -14.94
C MET A 89 -12.65 -2.76 -14.68
N VAL A 90 -12.50 -1.44 -14.75
CA VAL A 90 -13.65 -0.53 -14.53
C VAL A 90 -14.66 -0.60 -15.68
N ASN A 91 -14.21 -0.82 -16.92
CA ASN A 91 -15.11 -0.96 -18.07
C ASN A 91 -15.83 -2.32 -18.09
N ASP A 92 -15.25 -3.36 -17.50
CA ASP A 92 -15.91 -4.67 -17.37
C ASP A 92 -17.04 -4.61 -16.32
N GLU A 93 -16.83 -3.86 -15.22
CA GLU A 93 -17.86 -3.63 -14.18
C GLU A 93 -18.90 -2.57 -14.59
N TYR A 94 -18.46 -1.52 -15.28
CA TYR A 94 -19.28 -0.41 -15.75
C TYR A 94 -19.14 -0.23 -17.27
N PRO A 95 -19.81 -1.07 -18.06
CA PRO A 95 -19.62 -1.07 -19.50
C PRO A 95 -20.32 0.10 -20.19
N TYR A 96 -19.79 0.46 -21.36
CA TYR A 96 -20.49 1.31 -22.32
C TYR A 96 -20.96 0.44 -23.49
N GLY A 97 -22.23 0.06 -23.46
CA GLY A 97 -22.87 -0.84 -24.41
C GLY A 97 -24.28 -0.39 -24.82
N GLU A 98 -25.03 -1.31 -25.42
CA GLU A 98 -26.38 -1.00 -25.91
C GLU A 98 -27.41 -0.88 -24.78
N ILE A 99 -27.19 -1.57 -23.65
CA ILE A 99 -28.13 -1.70 -22.52
C ILE A 99 -27.69 -0.90 -21.29
N GLU A 100 -26.38 -0.78 -21.06
CA GLU A 100 -25.79 -0.03 -19.96
C GLU A 100 -24.80 0.95 -20.59
N LYS A 101 -24.86 2.23 -20.21
CA LYS A 101 -24.02 3.27 -20.80
C LYS A 101 -23.29 4.00 -19.69
N TYR A 102 -22.14 3.48 -19.27
CA TYR A 102 -21.32 4.14 -18.27
C TYR A 102 -20.14 4.88 -18.88
N VAL A 103 -19.98 6.15 -18.52
CA VAL A 103 -18.79 6.94 -18.87
C VAL A 103 -17.83 6.94 -17.68
N ASN A 104 -16.75 6.17 -17.83
CA ASN A 104 -15.69 6.03 -16.83
C ASN A 104 -14.58 7.06 -17.09
N THR A 105 -14.34 7.97 -16.16
CA THR A 105 -13.31 9.02 -16.26
C THR A 105 -12.23 8.81 -15.22
N PHE A 106 -10.99 8.62 -15.67
CA PHE A 106 -9.82 8.52 -14.79
C PHE A 106 -9.59 9.82 -14.02
N ILE A 107 -9.30 9.71 -12.72
CA ILE A 107 -8.97 10.85 -11.86
C ILE A 107 -7.48 10.86 -11.52
N ASN A 108 -7.03 9.92 -10.67
CA ASN A 108 -5.66 9.84 -10.15
C ASN A 108 -5.25 8.37 -9.93
N MET A 109 -3.95 8.13 -9.90
CA MET A 109 -3.33 6.84 -9.57
C MET A 109 -2.36 6.99 -8.40
N TYR A 110 -2.38 6.01 -7.50
CA TYR A 110 -1.54 5.95 -6.30
C TYR A 110 -0.87 4.59 -6.18
N PHE A 111 0.39 4.60 -5.78
CA PHE A 111 1.09 3.39 -5.34
C PHE A 111 1.09 3.37 -3.82
N VAL A 112 0.43 2.37 -3.25
CA VAL A 112 0.29 2.19 -1.81
C VAL A 112 1.08 0.94 -1.44
N PRO A 113 2.18 1.03 -0.67
CA PRO A 113 2.90 -0.16 -0.23
C PRO A 113 1.94 -1.13 0.46
N THR A 114 1.96 -2.42 0.11
CA THR A 114 0.96 -3.39 0.62
C THR A 114 1.08 -3.56 2.14
N SER A 115 2.27 -3.33 2.69
CA SER A 115 2.47 -3.23 4.14
C SER A 115 1.67 -2.09 4.77
N ALA A 116 1.37 -1.01 4.03
CA ALA A 116 0.69 0.20 4.50
C ALA A 116 -0.83 0.08 4.66
N TYR A 117 -1.45 -1.01 4.18
CA TYR A 117 -2.91 -1.08 4.09
C TYR A 117 -3.62 -1.41 5.41
N SER A 118 -2.92 -1.86 6.45
CA SER A 118 -3.58 -2.40 7.66
C SER A 118 -3.19 -1.79 9.00
N ASP A 119 -2.20 -0.89 9.12
CA ASP A 119 -1.77 -0.45 10.47
C ASP A 119 -0.87 0.83 10.53
N TYR A 120 -1.22 1.89 9.79
CA TYR A 120 -0.38 3.09 9.72
C TYR A 120 -1.03 4.29 10.41
N SER A 121 -0.30 4.85 11.37
CA SER A 121 -0.53 6.18 11.92
C SER A 121 0.36 7.15 11.14
N ASP A 122 -0.20 8.29 10.72
CA ASP A 122 0.53 9.39 10.08
C ASP A 122 1.59 10.04 10.99
N GLU A 123 1.73 9.58 12.23
CA GLU A 123 2.75 10.07 13.15
C GLU A 123 4.14 9.62 12.70
N LYS A 124 4.91 10.57 12.14
CA LYS A 124 6.37 10.48 12.12
C LYS A 124 6.86 10.38 13.57
N ASP A 125 7.13 9.16 14.02
CA ASP A 125 7.76 8.93 15.30
C ASP A 125 9.22 8.54 15.11
N THR A 126 10.08 9.18 15.88
CA THR A 126 11.53 8.90 15.92
C THR A 126 11.84 7.68 16.79
N SER A 127 10.82 7.08 17.42
CA SER A 127 10.91 5.88 18.23
C SER A 127 9.99 4.79 17.68
N VAL A 128 10.56 3.62 17.47
CA VAL A 128 9.80 2.42 17.16
C VAL A 128 9.97 1.38 18.27
N GLU A 129 8.86 0.77 18.67
CA GLU A 129 8.82 -0.18 19.79
C GLU A 129 8.39 -1.55 19.30
N LEU A 130 9.09 -2.62 19.70
CA LEU A 130 8.60 -3.97 19.42
C LEU A 130 7.31 -4.24 20.20
N ASN A 131 6.32 -4.83 19.55
CA ASN A 131 5.11 -5.32 20.23
C ASN A 131 5.31 -6.75 20.76
N ASP A 132 4.61 -7.10 21.84
CA ASP A 132 4.65 -8.43 22.47
C ASP A 132 3.89 -9.51 21.67
N LYS A 133 3.29 -9.15 20.52
CA LYS A 133 2.49 -10.07 19.70
C LYS A 133 2.77 -9.95 18.20
N SER A 134 3.14 -11.13 17.67
CA SER A 134 3.24 -11.58 16.29
C SER A 134 4.10 -10.74 15.34
N GLY A 135 4.40 -11.27 14.16
CA GLY A 135 5.36 -10.72 13.21
C GLY A 135 4.71 -10.16 11.96
N LEU A 136 5.45 -9.31 11.25
CA LEU A 136 5.08 -8.84 9.92
C LEU A 136 5.03 -10.05 8.97
N GLU A 137 4.02 -10.15 8.10
CA GLU A 137 4.05 -11.17 7.05
C GLU A 137 5.17 -10.84 6.05
N ALA A 138 6.26 -11.61 6.12
CA ALA A 138 7.45 -11.44 5.29
C ALA A 138 7.16 -11.49 3.77
N SER A 139 6.01 -12.08 3.38
CA SER A 139 5.58 -12.26 1.99
C SER A 139 5.19 -10.96 1.27
N ARG A 140 4.84 -9.89 1.99
CA ARG A 140 4.30 -8.64 1.40
C ARG A 140 5.23 -7.43 1.51
N LYS A 141 6.43 -7.61 2.04
CA LYS A 141 7.35 -6.52 2.45
C LYS A 141 7.85 -5.61 1.32
N ASP A 142 7.82 -6.07 0.07
CA ASP A 142 8.29 -5.33 -1.10
C ASP A 142 7.20 -5.15 -2.18
N LYS A 143 5.94 -5.46 -1.83
CA LYS A 143 4.79 -5.36 -2.73
C LYS A 143 4.07 -4.03 -2.57
N ILE A 144 3.40 -3.60 -3.63
CA ILE A 144 2.48 -2.46 -3.63
C ILE A 144 1.09 -2.92 -4.06
N THR A 145 0.10 -2.21 -3.56
CA THR A 145 -1.24 -2.12 -4.12
C THR A 145 -1.29 -0.87 -4.98
N ILE A 146 -1.71 -1.02 -6.23
CA ILE A 146 -2.06 0.10 -7.10
C ILE A 146 -3.51 0.46 -6.79
N ALA A 147 -3.78 1.75 -6.53
CA ALA A 147 -5.12 2.28 -6.35
C ALA A 147 -5.39 3.37 -7.39
N VAL A 148 -6.45 3.22 -8.17
CA VAL A 148 -6.86 4.17 -9.20
C VAL A 148 -8.28 4.64 -8.93
N LEU A 149 -8.46 5.96 -8.93
CA LEU A 149 -9.77 6.57 -8.76
C LEU A 149 -10.36 6.93 -10.13
N TYR A 150 -11.63 6.59 -10.32
CA TYR A 150 -12.46 6.95 -11.46
C TYR A 150 -13.71 7.69 -10.98
N THR A 151 -14.26 8.57 -11.81
CA THR A 151 -15.69 8.86 -11.76
C THR A 151 -16.41 7.98 -12.76
N VAL A 152 -17.58 7.48 -12.38
CA VAL A 152 -18.49 6.72 -13.24
C VAL A 152 -19.80 7.46 -13.30
N LYS A 153 -20.23 7.82 -14.51
CA LYS A 153 -21.51 8.47 -14.76
C LYS A 153 -22.39 7.56 -15.61
N ASP A 154 -23.62 7.37 -15.17
CA ASP A 154 -24.65 6.73 -15.99
C ASP A 154 -25.12 7.72 -17.08
N ASP A 155 -24.91 7.34 -18.34
CA ASP A 155 -25.22 8.08 -19.57
C ASP A 155 -26.53 7.55 -20.22
N TYR A 156 -27.39 6.92 -19.42
CA TYR A 156 -28.74 6.56 -19.82
C TYR A 156 -29.65 7.81 -19.85
N ASP A 157 -29.66 8.50 -20.98
CA ASP A 157 -30.59 9.58 -21.30
C ASP A 157 -31.95 9.00 -21.71
N GLU A 158 -33.01 9.29 -20.93
CA GLU A 158 -34.32 9.49 -21.55
C GLU A 158 -35.03 10.79 -21.17
N ASP A 159 -34.78 11.48 -20.05
CA ASP A 159 -35.47 12.77 -19.78
C ASP A 159 -34.89 13.72 -18.70
N ASP A 160 -33.71 13.46 -18.10
CA ASP A 160 -33.24 14.27 -16.96
C ASP A 160 -32.12 15.24 -17.33
N GLU A 161 -32.46 16.54 -17.28
CA GLU A 161 -31.56 17.69 -17.28
C GLU A 161 -30.29 17.44 -16.45
N ALA A 162 -29.15 17.20 -17.11
CA ALA A 162 -27.77 17.36 -16.61
C ALA A 162 -27.59 17.18 -15.08
N ASP A 163 -28.12 16.10 -14.50
CA ASP A 163 -28.06 15.91 -13.06
C ASP A 163 -26.74 15.20 -12.71
N ASP A 164 -25.81 15.96 -12.12
CA ASP A 164 -24.55 15.43 -11.60
C ASP A 164 -24.78 14.42 -10.45
N SER A 165 -26.01 14.25 -9.95
CA SER A 165 -26.38 13.31 -8.88
C SER A 165 -26.10 11.84 -9.21
N ASN A 166 -25.99 11.47 -10.49
CA ASN A 166 -25.69 10.10 -10.92
C ASN A 166 -24.18 9.80 -11.09
N THR A 167 -23.31 10.76 -10.75
CA THR A 167 -21.85 10.52 -10.78
C THR A 167 -21.38 9.90 -9.49
N ARG A 168 -20.70 8.75 -9.58
CA ARG A 168 -20.13 8.03 -8.44
C ARG A 168 -18.61 8.00 -8.51
N VAL A 169 -17.96 7.96 -7.35
CA VAL A 169 -16.52 7.71 -7.27
C VAL A 169 -16.31 6.20 -7.14
N VAL A 170 -15.44 5.66 -7.99
CA VAL A 170 -15.06 4.25 -8.02
C VAL A 170 -13.56 4.14 -7.80
N GLU A 171 -13.16 3.23 -6.93
CA GLU A 171 -11.78 2.85 -6.72
C GLU A 171 -11.54 1.47 -7.34
N VAL A 172 -10.54 1.39 -8.21
CA VAL A 172 -9.98 0.15 -8.74
C VAL A 172 -8.66 -0.10 -8.03
N THR A 173 -8.51 -1.27 -7.44
CA THR A 173 -7.27 -1.70 -6.78
C THR A 173 -6.70 -2.96 -7.43
N VAL A 174 -5.38 -3.03 -7.53
CA VAL A 174 -4.64 -4.22 -7.95
C VAL A 174 -3.52 -4.49 -6.95
N GLY A 175 -3.61 -5.61 -6.25
CA GLY A 175 -2.66 -6.04 -5.22
C GLY A 175 -1.43 -6.76 -5.76
N ASN A 176 -0.51 -7.09 -4.84
CA ASN A 176 0.65 -7.96 -5.08
C ASN A 176 1.62 -7.53 -6.20
N VAL A 177 1.58 -6.26 -6.60
CA VAL A 177 2.47 -5.72 -7.62
C VAL A 177 3.87 -5.55 -7.04
N SER A 178 4.87 -6.08 -7.74
CA SER A 178 6.29 -5.84 -7.51
C SER A 178 6.77 -4.68 -8.37
N ILE A 179 7.72 -3.90 -7.85
CA ILE A 179 8.55 -2.99 -8.66
C ILE A 179 9.98 -3.51 -8.68
N GLU A 180 10.48 -3.76 -9.89
CA GLU A 180 11.86 -4.14 -10.18
C GLU A 180 12.48 -3.14 -11.16
N GLY A 181 13.35 -2.25 -10.65
CA GLY A 181 13.88 -1.15 -11.46
C GLY A 181 12.79 -0.13 -11.79
N ASP A 182 12.57 0.11 -13.08
CA ASP A 182 11.52 0.99 -13.61
C ASP A 182 10.30 0.25 -14.15
N HIS A 183 10.18 -1.06 -13.86
CA HIS A 183 9.11 -1.92 -14.33
C HIS A 183 8.31 -2.56 -13.19
N THR A 184 7.06 -2.89 -13.50
CA THR A 184 6.10 -3.62 -12.69
C THR A 184 5.78 -4.97 -13.31
N ASN A 185 5.19 -5.89 -12.54
CA ASN A 185 4.69 -7.16 -13.05
C ASN A 185 3.17 -7.12 -13.31
N ILE A 186 2.59 -5.94 -13.54
CA ILE A 186 1.14 -5.71 -13.56
C ILE A 186 0.41 -6.54 -14.62
N ASP A 187 1.07 -6.78 -15.75
CA ASP A 187 0.64 -7.59 -16.88
C ASP A 187 0.52 -9.10 -16.56
N SER A 188 1.18 -9.55 -15.50
CA SER A 188 1.17 -10.93 -15.02
C SER A 188 0.26 -11.16 -13.81
N ILE A 189 -0.34 -10.11 -13.25
CA ILE A 189 -1.25 -10.22 -12.11
C ILE A 189 -2.58 -10.80 -12.56
N ASP A 190 -3.06 -11.79 -11.83
CA ASP A 190 -4.44 -12.28 -11.98
C ASP A 190 -5.39 -11.29 -11.31
N THR A 191 -6.05 -10.46 -12.12
CA THR A 191 -6.96 -9.43 -11.63
C THR A 191 -8.28 -9.97 -11.09
N GLU A 192 -8.62 -11.25 -11.32
CA GLU A 192 -9.79 -11.85 -10.68
C GLU A 192 -9.55 -12.09 -9.18
N ASP A 193 -8.32 -12.50 -8.83
CA ASP A 193 -7.93 -12.80 -7.44
C ASP A 193 -7.34 -11.58 -6.72
N ASP A 194 -6.51 -10.78 -7.41
CA ASP A 194 -5.78 -9.65 -6.82
C ASP A 194 -6.35 -8.28 -7.19
N GLY A 195 -7.37 -8.25 -8.05
CA GLY A 195 -8.06 -7.03 -8.47
C GLY A 195 -9.38 -6.82 -7.74
N LYS A 196 -9.76 -5.55 -7.57
CA LYS A 196 -11.08 -5.19 -7.03
C LYS A 196 -11.55 -3.85 -7.59
N VAL A 197 -12.79 -3.81 -8.06
CA VAL A 197 -13.54 -2.58 -8.37
C VAL A 197 -14.53 -2.32 -7.24
N SER A 198 -14.61 -1.08 -6.77
CA SER A 198 -15.51 -0.74 -5.66
C SER A 198 -16.03 0.69 -5.74
N THR A 199 -17.34 0.86 -5.63
CA THR A 199 -17.96 2.16 -5.40
C THR A 199 -17.63 2.66 -3.98
N GLN A 200 -17.33 3.95 -3.86
CA GLN A 200 -16.92 4.56 -2.60
C GLN A 200 -18.01 5.51 -2.07
N ASP A 201 -18.32 5.39 -0.78
CA ASP A 201 -19.26 6.28 -0.09
C ASP A 201 -18.61 7.59 0.39
N SER A 202 -17.27 7.61 0.48
CA SER A 202 -16.51 8.79 0.91
C SER A 202 -16.39 9.81 -0.22
N SER A 203 -16.26 11.09 0.13
CA SER A 203 -16.01 12.13 -0.87
C SER A 203 -14.66 11.91 -1.57
N LEU A 204 -14.57 12.37 -2.82
CA LEU A 204 -13.32 12.28 -3.61
C LEU A 204 -12.13 12.91 -2.86
N GLU A 205 -12.35 14.06 -2.23
CA GLU A 205 -11.30 14.76 -1.47
C GLU A 205 -10.76 13.92 -0.31
N VAL A 206 -11.65 13.25 0.44
CA VAL A 206 -11.26 12.38 1.54
C VAL A 206 -10.49 11.16 1.03
N LEU A 207 -10.95 10.54 -0.06
CA LEU A 207 -10.25 9.40 -0.69
C LEU A 207 -8.85 9.79 -1.18
N GLN A 208 -8.74 10.90 -1.90
CA GLN A 208 -7.47 11.41 -2.40
C GLN A 208 -6.52 11.79 -1.27
N HIS A 209 -7.04 12.38 -0.18
CA HIS A 209 -6.26 12.68 1.01
C HIS A 209 -5.72 11.41 1.65
N ASN A 210 -6.57 10.42 1.90
CA ASN A 210 -6.18 9.16 2.53
C ASN A 210 -5.18 8.37 1.66
N LEU A 211 -5.37 8.31 0.35
CA LEU A 211 -4.45 7.65 -0.56
C LEU A 211 -3.11 8.39 -0.67
N ALA A 212 -3.10 9.73 -0.62
CA ALA A 212 -1.86 10.49 -0.58
C ALA A 212 -1.14 10.38 0.78
N ALA A 213 -1.89 10.22 1.87
CA ALA A 213 -1.33 9.96 3.20
C ALA A 213 -0.68 8.58 3.27
N ASN A 214 -1.27 7.56 2.63
CA ASN A 214 -0.80 6.17 2.72
C ASN A 214 0.09 5.72 1.56
N GLY A 215 0.05 6.42 0.44
CA GLY A 215 0.74 6.07 -0.79
C GLY A 215 1.46 7.25 -1.42
N ILE A 216 1.81 7.08 -2.68
CA ILE A 216 2.46 8.09 -3.51
C ILE A 216 1.59 8.28 -4.75
N LYS A 217 1.15 9.51 -4.98
CA LYS A 217 0.43 9.86 -6.21
C LYS A 217 1.40 9.84 -7.39
N VAL A 218 1.06 9.10 -8.45
CA VAL A 218 1.92 8.90 -9.62
C VAL A 218 1.31 9.40 -10.94
N LYS A 219 -0.02 9.58 -10.98
CA LYS A 219 -0.74 10.19 -12.13
C LYS A 219 -1.96 10.94 -11.61
#